data_AF-A0A4Q9XRE9-F1
#
_entry.id   AF-A0A4Q9XRE9-F1
#
_cell.length_a   1.000
_cell.length_b   1.000
_cell.length_c   1.000
_cell.angle_alpha   90.00
_cell.angle_beta   90.00
_cell.angle_gamma   90.00
#
_symmetry.space_group_name_H-M   'P 1'
#
loop_
_entity.id
_entity.type
_entity.pdbx_description
1 polymer ?
#
loop_
_entity_poly.entity_id
_entity_poly.type
_entity_poly.pdbx_seq_one_letter_code
_entity_poly.pdbx_strand_id
1 'polypeptide(L)'
;PPPLAEGLAWLASQQVNCDEQTLALCANAPLRAKAWCEDEKRLRYDDFAGALTQLQRFEQSPLALASQWQDQAELVCGFSQYWLNHAMYSGQTDSLWSAYQLCLHTQKQLQQAGVNKTLLLTRLLSEPAFSQ
;
A
#
# COMPACT_ATOMS: atom_id res chain seq x y z
N PRO A 1 -16.29 -6.74 -11.10
CA PRO A 1 -16.42 -5.47 -10.36
C PRO A 1 -17.02 -4.42 -11.31
N PRO A 2 -17.81 -3.45 -10.82
CA PRO A 2 -18.26 -2.34 -11.66
C PRO A 2 -17.04 -1.49 -12.11
N PRO A 3 -17.18 -0.70 -13.19
CA PRO A 3 -16.23 0.36 -13.54
C PRO A 3 -15.95 1.29 -12.36
N LEU A 4 -14.73 1.87 -12.31
CA LEU A 4 -14.28 2.73 -11.21
C LEU A 4 -15.29 3.84 -10.88
N ALA A 5 -15.76 4.56 -11.91
CA ALA A 5 -16.73 5.65 -11.77
C ALA A 5 -18.07 5.19 -11.17
N GLU A 6 -18.56 4.02 -11.58
CA GLU A 6 -19.80 3.44 -11.03
C GLU A 6 -19.62 3.00 -9.58
N GLY A 7 -18.46 2.44 -9.24
CA GLY A 7 -18.12 2.06 -7.87
C GLY A 7 -18.06 3.26 -6.91
N LEU A 8 -17.44 4.37 -7.35
CA LEU A 8 -17.38 5.62 -6.57
C LEU A 8 -18.75 6.28 -6.44
N ALA A 9 -19.53 6.32 -7.53
CA ALA A 9 -20.89 6.84 -7.49
C ALA A 9 -21.77 6.05 -6.50
N TRP A 10 -21.62 4.72 -6.48
CA TRP A 10 -22.29 3.88 -5.50
C TRP A 10 -21.83 4.19 -4.07
N LEU A 11 -20.53 4.32 -3.81
CA LEU A 11 -19.99 4.67 -2.48
C LEU A 11 -20.50 6.04 -1.99
N ALA A 12 -20.53 7.03 -2.89
CA ALA A 12 -21.09 8.35 -2.60
C ALA A 12 -22.58 8.29 -2.25
N SER A 13 -23.37 7.46 -2.96
CA SER A 13 -24.79 7.23 -2.64
C SER A 13 -25.00 6.61 -1.25
N GLN A 14 -23.98 5.91 -0.73
CA GLN A 14 -23.96 5.33 0.60
C GLN A 14 -23.39 6.28 1.67
N GLN A 15 -23.13 7.55 1.32
CA GLN A 15 -22.48 8.54 2.18
C GLN A 15 -21.08 8.15 2.65
N VAL A 16 -20.40 7.28 1.89
CA VAL A 16 -19.03 6.85 2.17
C VAL A 16 -18.07 7.70 1.34
N ASN A 17 -17.21 8.45 2.01
CA ASN A 17 -16.11 9.13 1.34
C ASN A 17 -15.00 8.12 1.05
N CYS A 18 -14.81 7.79 -0.22
CA CYS A 18 -13.78 6.87 -0.70
C CYS A 18 -13.07 7.50 -1.88
N ASP A 19 -11.75 7.54 -1.82
CA ASP A 19 -10.92 7.96 -2.94
C ASP A 19 -10.79 6.84 -3.99
N GLU A 20 -10.30 7.21 -5.18
CA GLU A 20 -10.07 6.29 -6.29
C GLU A 20 -9.06 5.19 -5.93
N GLN A 21 -8.04 5.55 -5.14
CA GLN A 21 -6.94 4.70 -4.73
C GLN A 21 -7.44 3.54 -3.85
N THR A 22 -8.25 3.84 -2.84
CA THR A 22 -8.84 2.85 -1.92
C THR A 22 -9.74 1.88 -2.70
N LEU A 23 -10.52 2.38 -3.66
CA LEU A 23 -11.34 1.53 -4.51
C LEU A 23 -10.50 0.63 -5.44
N ALA A 24 -9.44 1.18 -6.04
CA ALA A 24 -8.51 0.42 -6.89
C ALA A 24 -7.79 -0.69 -6.09
N LEU A 25 -7.34 -0.37 -4.87
CA LEU A 25 -6.72 -1.31 -3.93
C LEU A 25 -7.69 -2.41 -3.45
N CYS A 26 -8.99 -2.13 -3.47
CA CYS A 26 -10.06 -3.11 -3.26
C CYS A 26 -10.43 -3.91 -4.52
N ALA A 27 -9.62 -3.85 -5.58
CA ALA A 27 -9.90 -4.45 -6.88
C ALA A 27 -11.26 -4.02 -7.45
N ASN A 28 -11.58 -2.72 -7.33
CA ASN A 28 -12.84 -2.11 -7.75
C ASN A 28 -14.08 -2.78 -7.15
N ALA A 29 -13.98 -3.32 -5.93
CA ALA A 29 -15.11 -3.92 -5.21
C ALA A 29 -15.68 -2.94 -4.17
N PRO A 30 -16.82 -2.27 -4.44
CA PRO A 30 -17.32 -1.17 -3.61
C PRO A 30 -17.66 -1.60 -2.18
N LEU A 31 -18.15 -2.82 -1.98
CA LEU A 31 -18.42 -3.34 -0.64
C LEU A 31 -17.15 -3.47 0.22
N ARG A 32 -16.04 -3.90 -0.39
CA ARG A 32 -14.74 -3.99 0.31
C ARG A 32 -14.18 -2.59 0.59
N ALA A 33 -14.31 -1.68 -0.36
CA ALA A 33 -13.91 -0.28 -0.19
C ALA A 33 -14.71 0.42 0.90
N LYS A 34 -16.02 0.20 0.96
CA LYS A 34 -16.89 0.71 2.04
C LYS A 34 -16.42 0.24 3.41
N ALA A 35 -16.24 -1.08 3.60
CA ALA A 35 -15.78 -1.64 4.87
C ALA A 35 -14.40 -1.09 5.28
N TRP A 36 -13.53 -0.80 4.31
CA TRP A 36 -12.26 -0.14 4.59
C TRP A 36 -12.46 1.32 5.00
N CYS A 37 -13.25 2.10 4.25
CA CYS A 37 -13.56 3.50 4.59
C CYS A 37 -14.14 3.64 6.01
N GLU A 38 -14.96 2.70 6.44
CA GLU A 38 -15.58 2.68 7.77
C GLU A 38 -14.63 2.21 8.90
N ASP A 39 -13.51 1.54 8.57
CA ASP A 39 -12.52 1.10 9.55
C ASP A 39 -11.49 2.20 9.84
N GLU A 40 -11.71 2.93 10.93
CA GLU A 40 -10.83 4.03 11.39
C GLU A 40 -9.41 3.59 11.74
N LYS A 41 -9.19 2.32 12.09
CA LYS A 41 -7.86 1.81 12.47
C LYS A 41 -7.03 1.37 11.26
N ARG A 42 -7.67 1.29 10.10
CA ARG A 42 -7.04 0.80 8.89
C ARG A 42 -6.20 1.89 8.26
N LEU A 43 -4.97 1.54 7.89
CA LEU A 43 -4.04 2.45 7.24
C LEU A 43 -4.67 3.03 5.96
N ARG A 44 -4.62 4.35 5.81
CA ARG A 44 -5.04 5.05 4.58
C ARG A 44 -3.87 5.18 3.63
N TYR A 45 -4.17 5.29 2.34
CA TYR A 45 -3.13 5.41 1.33
C TYR A 45 -2.34 6.73 1.49
N ASP A 46 -3.02 7.83 1.84
CA ASP A 46 -2.37 9.12 2.07
C ASP A 46 -1.37 9.08 3.23
N ASP A 47 -1.71 8.41 4.33
CA ASP A 47 -0.80 8.22 5.47
C ASP A 47 0.45 7.44 5.05
N PHE A 48 0.25 6.38 4.26
CA PHE A 48 1.33 5.58 3.70
C PHE A 48 2.23 6.41 2.76
N ALA A 49 1.65 7.14 1.81
CA ALA A 49 2.39 7.96 0.86
C ALA A 49 3.16 9.10 1.55
N GLY A 50 2.56 9.72 2.56
CA GLY A 50 3.20 10.72 3.41
C GLY A 50 4.40 10.15 4.18
N ALA A 51 4.24 8.96 4.76
CA ALA A 51 5.33 8.27 5.46
C ALA A 51 6.45 7.80 4.51
N LEU A 52 6.14 7.38 3.28
CA LEU A 52 7.16 7.14 2.25
C LEU A 52 7.95 8.41 1.91
N THR A 53 7.27 9.55 1.80
CA THR A 53 7.95 10.84 1.56
C THR A 53 8.91 11.18 2.69
N GLN A 54 8.53 10.92 3.95
CA GLN A 54 9.42 11.09 5.11
C GLN A 54 10.60 10.11 5.09
N LEU A 55 10.38 8.88 4.63
CA LEU A 55 11.42 7.87 4.45
C LEU A 55 12.47 8.32 3.43
N GLN A 56 12.04 8.85 2.29
CA GLN A 56 12.91 9.42 1.25
C GLN A 56 13.72 10.62 1.76
N ARG A 57 13.16 11.39 2.69
CA ARG A 57 13.85 12.51 3.36
C ARG A 57 14.73 12.10 4.53
N PHE A 58 14.84 10.80 4.82
CA PHE A 58 15.53 10.26 6.00
C PHE A 58 14.98 10.76 7.34
N GLU A 59 13.73 11.24 7.37
CA GLU A 59 13.02 11.69 8.57
C GLU A 59 12.37 10.52 9.32
N GLN A 60 12.20 9.38 8.65
CA GLN A 60 11.71 8.12 9.20
C GLN A 60 12.69 7.00 8.91
N SER A 61 12.71 5.98 9.77
CA SER A 61 13.49 4.76 9.52
C SER A 61 12.59 3.65 8.97
N PRO A 62 13.10 2.78 8.06
CA PRO A 62 12.35 1.63 7.57
C PRO A 62 11.85 0.73 8.71
N LEU A 63 12.66 0.54 9.76
CA LEU A 63 12.33 -0.29 10.91
C LEU A 63 11.19 0.30 11.76
N ALA A 64 11.16 1.64 11.93
CA ALA A 64 10.10 2.30 12.68
C ALA A 64 8.74 2.13 11.98
N LEU A 65 8.68 2.41 10.67
CA LEU A 65 7.46 2.22 9.87
C LEU A 65 7.04 0.73 9.81
N ALA A 66 7.99 -0.18 9.63
CA ALA A 66 7.73 -1.61 9.64
C ALA A 66 7.16 -2.10 10.99
N SER A 67 7.64 -1.55 12.10
CA SER A 67 7.13 -1.89 13.44
C SER A 67 5.73 -1.34 13.66
N GLN A 68 5.46 -0.13 13.17
CA GLN A 68 4.15 0.52 13.24
C GLN A 68 3.08 -0.23 12.43
N TRP A 69 3.42 -0.72 11.25
CA TRP A 69 2.44 -1.31 10.33
C TRP A 69 2.46 -2.83 10.25
N GLN A 70 3.21 -3.52 11.11
CA GLN A 70 3.34 -4.99 11.05
C GLN A 70 2.00 -5.73 11.10
N ASP A 71 1.00 -5.21 11.82
CA ASP A 71 -0.33 -5.83 11.93
C ASP A 71 -1.12 -5.73 10.61
N GLN A 72 -0.76 -4.76 9.78
CA GLN A 72 -1.35 -4.50 8.46
C GLN A 72 -0.33 -4.77 7.34
N ALA A 73 0.65 -5.66 7.55
CA ALA A 73 1.76 -5.87 6.62
C ALA A 73 1.34 -6.24 5.18
N GLU A 74 0.27 -7.03 5.02
CA GLU A 74 -0.27 -7.36 3.70
C GLU A 74 -0.80 -6.12 2.99
N LEU A 75 -1.41 -5.22 3.74
CA LEU A 75 -1.94 -3.95 3.25
C LEU A 75 -0.81 -3.02 2.80
N VAL A 76 0.23 -2.88 3.63
CA VAL A 76 1.45 -2.13 3.29
C VAL A 76 2.05 -2.67 1.99
N CYS A 77 2.13 -4.00 1.85
CA CYS A 77 2.67 -4.60 0.64
C CYS A 77 1.81 -4.30 -0.61
N GLY A 78 0.49 -4.28 -0.47
CA GLY A 78 -0.43 -3.86 -1.54
C GLY A 78 -0.27 -2.38 -1.91
N PHE A 79 -0.09 -1.50 -0.92
CA PHE A 79 0.19 -0.09 -1.14
C PHE A 79 1.53 0.14 -1.83
N SER A 80 2.58 -0.57 -1.42
CA SER A 80 3.88 -0.54 -2.07
C SER A 80 3.79 -0.96 -3.55
N GLN A 81 3.05 -2.02 -3.86
CA GLN A 81 2.83 -2.44 -5.25
C GLN A 81 2.12 -1.38 -6.08
N TYR A 82 1.06 -0.79 -5.54
CA TYR A 82 0.31 0.26 -6.21
C TYR A 82 1.18 1.50 -6.47
N TRP A 83 1.91 1.95 -5.44
CA TRP A 83 2.81 3.10 -5.54
C TRP A 83 3.92 2.88 -6.58
N LEU A 84 4.59 1.72 -6.54
CA LEU A 84 5.63 1.37 -7.51
C LEU A 84 5.10 1.28 -8.94
N ASN A 85 3.90 0.70 -9.13
CA ASN A 85 3.27 0.60 -10.43
C ASN A 85 3.00 1.98 -11.03
N HIS A 86 2.43 2.88 -10.23
CA HIS A 86 2.24 4.28 -10.63
C HIS A 86 3.56 5.00 -10.93
N ALA A 87 4.59 4.81 -10.10
CA ALA A 87 5.90 5.42 -10.32
C ALA A 87 6.60 4.91 -11.59
N MET A 88 6.44 3.64 -11.96
CA MET A 88 7.00 3.08 -13.21
C MET A 88 6.44 3.74 -14.47
N TYR A 89 5.19 4.22 -14.45
CA TYR A 89 4.63 4.99 -15.58
C TYR A 89 5.30 6.37 -15.77
N SER A 90 6.05 6.87 -14.79
CA SER A 90 6.65 8.21 -14.80
C SER A 90 8.11 8.28 -15.28
N GLY A 91 8.77 7.15 -15.60
CA GLY A 91 10.01 7.15 -16.40
C GLY A 91 11.31 6.66 -15.76
N GLN A 92 11.28 5.86 -14.68
CA GLN A 92 12.44 5.09 -14.20
C GLN A 92 12.03 3.66 -13.88
N THR A 93 12.69 2.65 -14.46
CA THR A 93 12.09 1.30 -14.52
C THR A 93 12.83 0.25 -13.71
N ASP A 94 14.16 0.23 -13.71
CA ASP A 94 14.90 -0.95 -13.23
C ASP A 94 14.88 -1.11 -11.71
N SER A 95 15.13 -0.03 -10.95
CA SER A 95 15.07 -0.05 -9.48
C SER A 95 13.63 -0.27 -8.98
N LEU A 96 12.66 0.39 -9.62
CA LEU A 96 11.24 0.25 -9.28
C LEU A 96 10.72 -1.17 -9.57
N TRP A 97 11.14 -1.77 -10.68
CA TRP A 97 10.77 -3.14 -11.04
C TRP A 97 11.34 -4.16 -10.05
N SER A 98 12.61 -3.98 -9.62
CA SER A 98 13.22 -4.83 -8.59
C SER A 98 12.44 -4.76 -7.27
N ALA A 99 12.12 -3.54 -6.81
CA ALA A 99 11.33 -3.35 -5.60
C ALA A 99 9.90 -3.94 -5.74
N TYR A 100 9.31 -3.88 -6.93
CA TYR A 100 8.00 -4.46 -7.21
C TYR A 100 8.04 -5.99 -7.15
N GLN A 101 9.07 -6.62 -7.73
CA GLN A 101 9.31 -8.05 -7.61
C GLN A 101 9.49 -8.47 -6.14
N LEU A 102 10.21 -7.67 -5.34
CA LEU A 102 10.36 -7.92 -3.92
C LEU A 102 9.02 -7.80 -3.17
N CYS A 103 8.15 -6.85 -3.53
CA CYS A 103 6.80 -6.79 -2.96
C CYS A 103 6.02 -8.08 -3.22
N LEU A 104 6.01 -8.57 -4.46
CA LEU A 104 5.30 -9.81 -4.82
C LEU A 104 5.84 -11.02 -4.04
N HIS A 105 7.15 -11.10 -3.83
CA HIS A 105 7.75 -12.15 -3.02
C HIS A 105 7.37 -12.01 -1.54
N THR A 106 7.48 -10.79 -0.99
CA THR A 106 7.14 -10.48 0.40
C THR A 106 5.67 -10.79 0.69
N GLN A 107 4.76 -10.48 -0.24
CA GLN A 107 3.34 -10.79 -0.08
C GLN A 107 3.09 -12.30 0.04
N LYS A 108 3.79 -13.13 -0.74
CA LYS A 108 3.71 -14.59 -0.61
C LYS A 108 4.23 -15.08 0.74
N GLN A 109 5.29 -14.46 1.25
CA GLN A 109 5.85 -14.81 2.57
C GLN A 109 4.89 -14.42 3.70
N LEU A 110 4.21 -13.28 3.59
CA LEU A 110 3.25 -12.81 4.60
C LEU A 110 2.05 -13.74 4.78
N GLN A 111 1.72 -14.57 3.79
CA GLN A 111 0.69 -15.61 3.89
C GLN A 111 1.12 -16.82 4.75
N GLN A 112 2.40 -16.93 5.10
CA GLN A 112 2.91 -18.02 5.92
C GLN A 112 2.78 -17.66 7.42
N ALA A 113 2.27 -18.60 8.22
CA ALA A 113 2.16 -18.40 9.66
C ALA A 113 3.54 -18.31 10.32
N GLY A 114 3.69 -17.42 11.31
CA GLY A 114 4.90 -17.30 12.13
C GLY A 114 6.07 -16.52 11.50
N VAL A 115 5.88 -15.91 10.32
CA VAL A 115 6.90 -15.04 9.73
C VAL A 115 7.08 -13.75 10.53
N ASN A 116 8.31 -13.25 10.59
CA ASN A 116 8.61 -11.95 11.17
C ASN A 116 8.21 -10.84 10.19
N LYS A 117 6.98 -10.33 10.35
CA LYS A 117 6.41 -9.29 9.47
C LYS A 117 7.23 -8.00 9.49
N THR A 118 7.71 -7.58 10.67
CA THR A 118 8.57 -6.41 10.80
C THR A 118 9.85 -6.55 10.00
N LEU A 119 10.51 -7.72 10.05
CA LEU A 119 11.73 -7.97 9.26
C LEU A 119 11.45 -7.89 7.76
N LEU A 120 10.37 -8.52 7.30
CA LEU A 120 9.97 -8.50 5.88
C LEU A 120 9.67 -7.07 5.40
N LEU A 121 8.89 -6.31 6.16
CA LEU A 121 8.58 -4.92 5.84
C LEU A 121 9.82 -4.02 5.90
N THR A 122 10.70 -4.22 6.89
CA THR A 122 11.94 -3.44 7.02
C THR A 122 12.81 -3.64 5.78
N ARG A 123 12.98 -4.89 5.33
CA ARG A 123 13.71 -5.21 4.11
C ARG A 123 13.09 -4.51 2.90
N LEU A 124 11.78 -4.59 2.76
CA LEU A 124 11.06 -3.98 1.64
C LEU A 124 11.24 -2.45 1.61
N LEU A 125 11.01 -1.79 2.74
CA LEU A 125 11.10 -0.33 2.87
C LEU A 125 12.54 0.19 2.79
N SER A 126 13.55 -0.69 2.91
CA SER A 126 14.96 -0.31 2.72
C SER A 126 15.41 -0.36 1.26
N GLU A 127 14.55 -0.80 0.33
CA GLU A 127 14.90 -0.79 -1.09
C GLU A 127 15.11 0.65 -1.59
N PRO A 128 16.12 0.89 -2.45
CA PRO A 128 16.41 2.23 -2.98
C PRO A 128 15.22 2.92 -3.63
N ALA A 129 14.28 2.15 -4.19
CA ALA A 129 13.05 2.66 -4.77
C ALA A 129 12.18 3.46 -3.77
N PHE A 130 12.31 3.21 -2.46
CA PHE A 130 11.56 3.90 -1.40
C PHE A 130 12.40 4.92 -0.62
N SER A 131 13.69 5.06 -0.93
CA SER A 131 14.64 5.86 -0.15
C SER A 131 15.50 6.81 -1.01
N GLN A 132 15.00 7.19 -2.19
CA GLN A 132 15.65 8.13 -3.13
C GLN A 132 15.00 9.51 -3.10
#